data_AF-A0A7W6DEB7-F1
#
_entry.id   AF-A0A7W6DEB7-F1
#
_cell.length_a   1.000
_cell.length_b   1.000
_cell.length_c   1.000
_cell.angle_alpha   90.00
_cell.angle_beta   90.00
_cell.angle_gamma   90.00
#
_symmetry.space_group_name_H-M   'P 1'
#
loop_
_entity.id
_entity.type
_entity.pdbx_description
1 polymer ?
#
loop_
_entity_poly.entity_id
_entity_poly.type
_entity_poly.pdbx_seq_one_letter_code
_entity_poly.pdbx_strand_id
1 'polypeptide(L)'
;MRTIFIDCHEVASASDFWQRYLDAANPQSASLLGRNIDAFWDAIEHGGPGGPGEAKLVFANSAALATVDLTDGSSLLDGLRRIAEDSIQTEIKLP
;
A
#
# COMPACT_ATOMS: atom_id res chain seq x y z
N MET A 1 -10.52 11.54 -9.71
CA MET A 1 -9.35 10.86 -9.13
C MET A 1 -8.48 11.78 -8.25
N ARG A 2 -8.45 11.53 -6.93
CA ARG A 2 -7.53 12.19 -5.97
C ARG A 2 -6.16 11.51 -5.98
N THR A 3 -5.06 12.24 -5.73
CA THR A 3 -3.75 11.62 -5.50
C THR A 3 -3.43 11.61 -4.02
N ILE A 4 -3.11 10.44 -3.48
CA ILE A 4 -2.73 10.25 -2.07
C ILE A 4 -1.24 9.95 -2.04
N PHE A 5 -0.52 10.73 -1.24
CA PHE A 5 0.90 10.54 -1.02
C PHE A 5 1.10 9.80 0.31
N ILE A 6 1.85 8.70 0.25
CA ILE A 6 2.26 7.92 1.41
C ILE A 6 3.77 8.05 1.50
N ASP A 7 4.27 8.72 2.53
CA ASP A 7 5.71 8.85 2.74
C ASP A 7 6.27 7.60 3.42
N CYS A 8 7.15 6.89 2.70
CA CYS A 8 7.80 5.68 3.16
C CYS A 8 9.14 5.94 3.89
N HIS A 9 9.55 7.20 4.06
CA HIS A 9 10.78 7.55 4.78
C HIS A 9 10.76 7.03 6.23
N GLU A 10 11.79 6.30 6.68
CA GLU A 10 11.85 5.69 8.03
C GLU A 10 10.74 4.66 8.32
N VAL A 11 10.09 4.05 7.32
CA VAL A 11 9.34 2.82 7.59
C VAL A 11 10.33 1.73 7.99
N ALA A 12 10.21 1.21 9.21
CA ALA A 12 11.07 0.15 9.72
C ALA A 12 10.39 -1.22 9.74
N SER A 13 9.07 -1.27 9.59
CA SER A 13 8.28 -2.51 9.64
C SER A 13 7.04 -2.44 8.76
N ALA A 14 6.47 -3.61 8.43
CA ALA A 14 5.21 -3.69 7.71
C ALA A 14 4.06 -3.02 8.50
N SER A 15 4.07 -3.13 9.83
CA SER A 15 3.04 -2.48 10.66
C SER A 15 3.09 -0.96 10.54
N ASP A 16 4.29 -0.36 10.53
CA ASP A 16 4.46 1.08 10.34
C ASP A 16 3.95 1.52 8.97
N PHE A 17 4.28 0.76 7.93
CA PHE A 17 3.79 1.02 6.58
C PHE A 17 2.27 1.02 6.50
N TRP A 18 1.61 -0.02 7.01
CA TRP A 18 0.16 -0.13 6.94
C TRP A 18 -0.53 0.98 7.73
N GLN A 19 0.05 1.39 8.85
CA GLN A 19 -0.49 2.52 9.60
C GLN A 19 -0.40 3.81 8.78
N ARG A 20 0.75 4.10 8.16
CA ARG A 20 0.91 5.30 7.30
C ARG A 20 -0.02 5.30 6.11
N TYR A 21 -0.22 4.14 5.48
CA TYR A 21 -1.20 3.99 4.41
C TYR A 21 -2.61 4.35 4.92
N LEU A 22 -3.03 3.80 6.06
CA LEU A 22 -4.35 4.06 6.62
C LEU A 22 -4.53 5.54 7.00
N ASP A 23 -3.50 6.16 7.58
CA ASP A 23 -3.54 7.58 7.96
C ASP A 23 -3.69 8.49 6.73
N ALA A 24 -2.97 8.18 5.64
CA ALA A 24 -3.01 8.97 4.41
C ALA A 24 -4.27 8.72 3.57
N ALA A 25 -4.66 7.45 3.39
CA ALA A 25 -5.81 7.07 2.58
C ALA A 25 -7.16 7.36 3.27
N ASN A 26 -7.14 7.33 4.62
CA ASN A 26 -8.29 7.49 5.51
C ASN A 26 -9.55 6.74 5.02
N PRO A 27 -9.45 5.40 4.81
CA PRO A 27 -10.57 4.64 4.29
C PRO A 27 -11.64 4.44 5.38
N GLN A 28 -12.92 4.45 4.98
CA GLN A 28 -14.04 4.25 5.92
C GLN A 28 -13.96 2.89 6.64
N SER A 29 -13.37 1.88 6.01
CA SER A 29 -13.19 0.52 6.51
C SER A 29 -11.76 0.24 7.02
N ALA A 30 -11.04 1.27 7.50
CA ALA A 30 -9.65 1.16 7.98
C ALA A 30 -9.42 0.04 9.01
N SER A 31 -10.36 -0.15 9.94
CA SER A 31 -10.27 -1.17 11.00
C SER A 31 -10.43 -2.61 10.49
N LEU A 32 -10.89 -2.79 9.25
CA LEU A 32 -11.15 -4.08 8.64
C LEU A 32 -10.03 -4.51 7.68
N LEU A 33 -9.05 -3.66 7.41
CA LEU A 33 -7.91 -4.00 6.56
C LEU A 33 -7.03 -5.06 7.25
N GLY A 34 -6.72 -6.15 6.55
CA GLY A 34 -5.89 -7.24 7.07
C GLY A 34 -4.41 -6.91 7.29
N ARG A 35 -3.95 -5.72 6.86
CA ARG A 35 -2.57 -5.21 7.01
C ARG A 35 -1.51 -6.17 6.46
N ASN A 36 -1.71 -6.61 5.23
CA ASN A 36 -0.76 -7.40 4.44
C ASN A 36 -0.99 -7.14 2.94
N ILE A 37 -0.08 -7.62 2.09
CA ILE A 37 -0.10 -7.39 0.64
C ILE A 37 -1.35 -7.95 -0.02
N ASP A 38 -1.81 -9.15 0.36
CA ASP A 38 -3.02 -9.76 -0.22
C ASP A 38 -4.28 -8.95 0.12
N ALA A 39 -4.42 -8.51 1.37
CA ALA A 39 -5.53 -7.66 1.79
C ALA A 39 -5.48 -6.29 1.11
N PHE A 40 -4.29 -5.74 0.89
CA PHE A 40 -4.13 -4.49 0.15
C PHE A 40 -4.52 -4.65 -1.32
N TRP A 41 -4.14 -5.76 -1.96
CA TRP A 41 -4.57 -6.09 -3.32
C TRP A 41 -6.09 -6.17 -3.44
N ASP A 42 -6.73 -6.91 -2.54
CA ASP A 42 -8.20 -7.01 -2.47
C ASP A 42 -8.85 -5.61 -2.33
N ALA A 43 -8.30 -4.78 -1.45
CA ALA A 43 -8.81 -3.45 -1.18
C ALA A 43 -8.78 -2.49 -2.38
N ILE A 44 -7.71 -2.51 -3.18
CA ILE A 44 -7.52 -1.54 -4.27
C ILE A 44 -8.01 -2.02 -5.63
N GLU A 45 -8.11 -3.33 -5.84
CA GLU A 45 -8.51 -3.91 -7.12
C GLU A 45 -9.92 -4.52 -7.09
N HIS A 46 -10.28 -5.20 -5.99
CA HIS A 46 -11.52 -5.98 -5.90
C HIS A 46 -12.59 -5.33 -4.99
N GLY A 47 -12.28 -4.19 -4.39
CA GLY A 47 -13.20 -3.46 -3.51
C GLY A 47 -13.25 -4.00 -2.08
N GLY A 48 -12.21 -4.71 -1.65
CA GLY A 48 -12.01 -5.17 -0.28
C GLY A 48 -11.93 -4.04 0.77
N PRO A 49 -11.90 -4.39 2.07
CA PRO A 49 -11.82 -3.41 3.15
C PRO A 49 -10.49 -2.65 3.14
N GLY A 50 -10.53 -1.36 3.47
CA GLY A 50 -9.35 -0.50 3.55
C GLY A 50 -8.96 0.18 2.23
N GLY A 51 -9.77 0.07 1.17
CA GLY A 51 -9.52 0.71 -0.12
C GLY A 51 -9.65 2.24 -0.08
N PRO A 52 -8.88 2.98 -0.89
CA PRO A 52 -8.88 4.45 -0.88
C PRO A 52 -10.05 5.07 -1.67
N GLY A 53 -10.97 4.27 -2.21
CA GLY A 53 -11.92 4.71 -3.24
C GLY A 53 -11.21 5.10 -4.53
N GLU A 54 -11.84 5.92 -5.38
CA GLU A 54 -11.25 6.35 -6.66
C GLU A 54 -10.05 7.30 -6.42
N ALA A 55 -8.85 6.72 -6.40
CA ALA A 55 -7.61 7.42 -6.10
C ALA A 55 -6.42 6.85 -6.86
N LYS A 56 -5.39 7.68 -6.95
CA LYS A 56 -4.03 7.29 -7.29
C LYS A 56 -3.19 7.27 -6.03
N LEU A 57 -2.36 6.25 -5.87
CA LEU A 57 -1.44 6.11 -4.75
C LEU A 57 -0.01 6.41 -5.19
N VAL A 58 0.68 7.25 -4.43
CA VAL A 58 2.10 7.54 -4.62
C VAL A 58 2.83 7.21 -3.33
N PHE A 59 3.62 6.14 -3.37
CA PHE A 59 4.50 5.74 -2.27
C PHE A 59 5.83 6.46 -2.41
N ALA A 60 5.93 7.66 -1.83
CA ALA A 60 7.15 8.47 -1.89
C ALA A 60 8.25 7.83 -1.04
N ASN A 61 9.52 7.96 -1.46
CA ASN A 61 10.67 7.33 -0.78
C ASN A 61 10.53 5.80 -0.70
N SER A 62 9.94 5.19 -1.74
CA SER A 62 9.56 3.76 -1.74
C SER A 62 10.75 2.82 -1.57
N ALA A 63 11.97 3.25 -1.94
CA ALA A 63 13.20 2.49 -1.76
C ALA A 63 13.45 2.06 -0.31
N ALA A 64 12.95 2.81 0.69
CA ALA A 64 13.04 2.43 2.10
C ALA A 64 12.31 1.12 2.42
N LEU A 65 11.30 0.75 1.63
CA LEU A 65 10.52 -0.48 1.84
C LEU A 65 11.28 -1.74 1.41
N ALA A 66 12.43 -1.61 0.75
CA ALA A 66 13.26 -2.75 0.36
C ALA A 66 13.87 -3.48 1.57
N THR A 67 13.93 -2.82 2.74
CA THR A 67 14.44 -3.41 3.99
C THR A 67 13.34 -3.98 4.88
N VAL A 68 12.09 -3.96 4.42
CA VAL A 68 10.94 -4.49 5.17
C VAL A 68 10.58 -5.85 4.60
N ASP A 69 10.96 -6.91 5.32
CA ASP A 69 10.72 -8.29 4.89
C ASP A 69 9.24 -8.69 5.06
N LEU A 70 8.73 -9.43 4.08
CA LEU A 70 7.47 -10.15 4.14
C LEU A 70 7.68 -11.61 4.53
N THR A 71 6.59 -12.29 4.89
CA THR A 71 6.63 -13.69 5.36
C THR A 71 7.07 -14.68 4.28
N ASP A 72 6.96 -14.32 3.00
CA ASP A 72 7.38 -15.14 1.86
C ASP A 72 8.86 -14.94 1.46
N GLY A 73 9.58 -14.10 2.20
CA GLY A 73 11.00 -13.78 1.96
C GLY A 73 11.24 -12.70 0.90
N SER A 74 10.18 -12.12 0.33
CA SER A 74 10.28 -10.92 -0.51
C SER A 74 10.26 -9.64 0.35
N SER A 75 10.66 -8.51 -0.24
CA SER A 75 10.48 -7.21 0.43
C SER A 75 9.08 -6.65 0.18
N LEU A 76 8.62 -5.79 1.08
CA LEU A 76 7.38 -5.04 0.91
C LEU A 76 7.40 -4.20 -0.37
N LEU A 77 8.58 -3.69 -0.78
CA LEU A 77 8.75 -2.99 -2.05
C LEU A 77 8.45 -3.90 -3.25
N ASP A 78 8.91 -5.15 -3.22
CA ASP A 78 8.66 -6.10 -4.30
C ASP A 78 7.17 -6.45 -4.42
N GLY A 79 6.50 -6.65 -3.28
CA GLY A 79 5.05 -6.85 -3.22
C GLY A 79 4.26 -5.68 -3.83
N LEU A 80 4.63 -4.44 -3.48
CA LEU A 80 3.99 -3.25 -4.03
C LEU A 80 4.27 -3.05 -5.52
N ARG A 81 5.49 -3.37 -5.99
CA ARG A 81 5.82 -3.30 -7.42
C ARG A 81 4.97 -4.27 -8.23
N ARG A 82 4.83 -5.51 -7.77
CA ARG A 82 3.96 -6.50 -8.42
C ARG A 82 2.52 -6.00 -8.51
N ILE A 83 1.98 -5.49 -7.40
CA ILE A 83 0.64 -4.91 -7.41
C ILE A 83 0.55 -3.71 -8.36
N ALA A 84 1.55 -2.85 -8.43
CA ALA A 84 1.55 -1.69 -9.32
C ALA A 84 1.60 -2.07 -10.81
N GLU A 85 2.24 -3.19 -11.14
CA GLU A 85 2.27 -3.76 -12.49
C GLU A 85 0.93 -4.40 -12.88
N ASP A 86 0.26 -5.06 -11.92
CA ASP A 86 -0.96 -5.84 -12.14
C ASP A 86 -2.26 -5.02 -11.95
N SER A 87 -2.25 -3.92 -11.18
CA SER A 87 -3.46 -3.15 -10.85
C SER A 87 -4.02 -2.39 -12.05
N ILE A 88 -5.33 -2.49 -12.23
CA ILE A 88 -6.08 -1.78 -13.27
C ILE A 88 -6.97 -0.72 -12.64
N GLN A 89 -7.56 -0.98 -11.47
CA GLN A 89 -8.52 -0.07 -10.84
C GLN A 89 -7.83 1.12 -10.14
N THR A 90 -6.64 0.92 -9.60
CA THR A 90 -5.92 1.93 -8.80
C THR A 90 -4.53 2.16 -9.38
N GLU A 91 -4.26 3.38 -9.88
CA GLU A 91 -2.92 3.73 -10.34
C GLU A 91 -1.96 3.83 -9.14
N ILE A 92 -0.83 3.12 -9.20
CA ILE A 92 0.22 3.14 -8.17
C ILE A 92 1.52 3.67 -8.77
N LYS A 93 2.20 4.55 -8.02
CA LYS A 93 3.58 4.97 -8.30
C LYS A 93 4.49 4.74 -7.11
N LEU A 94 5.70 4.30 -7.41
CA LEU A 94 6.77 3.99 -6.46
C LEU A 94 8.05 4.76 -6.87
N PRO A 95 8.07 6.11 -6.73
CA PRO A 95 9.26 6.93 -7.01
C PRO A 95 10.35 6.77 -5.93
#